data_AF-A0A5K1JGD6-F1
#
_entry.id   AF-A0A5K1JGD6-F1
#
_cell.length_a   1.000
_cell.length_b   1.000
_cell.length_c   1.000
_cell.angle_alpha   90.00
_cell.angle_beta   90.00
_cell.angle_gamma   90.00
#
_symmetry.space_group_name_H-M   'P 1'
#
loop_
_entity.id
_entity.type
_entity.pdbx_description
1 polymer ?
#
loop_
_entity_poly.entity_id
_entity_poly.type
_entity_poly.pdbx_seq_one_letter_code
_entity_poly.pdbx_strand_id
1 'polypeptide(L)'
;MLQPWNDYEKAIESLENDPREELTRNEATALMGMSTGAFSREVKDNQMFLAKCEPRLTGRASYYSRKDLIDHMKRLKKGEEPALLLYERTALSDDAFLEKYGKTKNQVFRKGSYLTVGGYIPTEEEERLNEPSKK
;
A
#
# COMPACT_ATOMS: atom_id res chain seq x y z
N MET A 1 -1.56 -20.85 -8.49
CA MET A 1 -0.67 -19.71 -8.15
C MET A 1 -1.18 -18.48 -8.89
N LEU A 2 -1.67 -17.47 -8.17
CA LEU A 2 -1.97 -16.17 -8.78
C LEU A 2 -0.63 -15.54 -9.16
N GLN A 3 -0.40 -15.27 -10.46
CA GLN A 3 0.78 -14.52 -10.87
C GLN A 3 0.80 -13.19 -10.11
N PRO A 4 1.96 -12.80 -9.52
CA PRO A 4 2.08 -11.48 -8.93
C PRO A 4 1.84 -10.44 -10.02
N TRP A 5 0.84 -9.59 -9.80
CA TRP A 5 0.63 -8.38 -10.60
C TRP A 5 1.88 -7.50 -10.45
N ASN A 6 2.62 -7.28 -11.54
CA ASN A 6 3.89 -6.55 -11.54
C ASN A 6 4.00 -5.55 -12.71
N ASP A 7 2.91 -5.26 -13.40
CA ASP A 7 2.95 -4.35 -14.56
C ASP A 7 2.80 -2.88 -14.12
N TYR A 8 3.77 -2.42 -13.34
CA TYR A 8 3.81 -1.04 -12.86
C TYR A 8 3.88 -0.04 -14.01
N GLU A 9 4.57 -0.37 -15.11
CA GLU A 9 4.70 0.50 -16.28
C GLU A 9 3.36 0.75 -16.96
N LYS A 10 2.61 -0.32 -17.30
CA LYS A 10 1.29 -0.15 -17.93
C LYS A 10 0.29 0.53 -17.00
N ALA A 11 0.37 0.28 -15.69
CA ALA A 11 -0.49 0.99 -14.75
C ALA A 11 -0.17 2.49 -14.68
N ILE A 12 1.11 2.86 -14.68
CA ILE A 12 1.53 4.27 -14.75
C ILE A 12 1.02 4.90 -16.06
N GLU A 13 1.25 4.25 -17.20
CA GLU A 13 0.81 4.76 -18.51
C GLU A 13 -0.72 4.95 -18.55
N SER A 14 -1.48 3.98 -18.06
CA SER A 14 -2.95 4.06 -18.01
C SER A 14 -3.44 5.19 -17.12
N LEU A 15 -2.76 5.45 -16.00
CA LEU A 15 -3.06 6.58 -15.11
C LEU A 15 -2.59 7.92 -15.71
N GLU A 16 -1.47 7.97 -16.43
CA GLU A 16 -0.99 9.21 -17.04
C GLU A 16 -1.94 9.70 -18.15
N ASN A 17 -2.60 8.76 -18.84
CA ASN A 17 -3.59 9.03 -19.89
C ASN A 17 -5.02 9.34 -19.38
N ASP A 18 -5.31 9.17 -18.08
CA ASP A 18 -6.62 9.46 -17.53
C ASP A 18 -6.76 10.94 -17.13
N PRO A 19 -7.82 11.65 -17.55
CA PRO A 19 -7.97 13.07 -17.26
C PRO A 19 -8.45 13.38 -15.83
N ARG A 20 -8.96 12.40 -15.07
CA ARG A 20 -9.50 12.64 -13.73
C ARG A 20 -8.39 12.86 -12.72
N GLU A 21 -8.58 13.79 -11.78
CA GLU A 21 -7.59 14.00 -10.71
C GLU A 21 -7.71 12.96 -9.59
N GLU A 22 -8.94 12.52 -9.31
CA GLU A 22 -9.26 11.52 -8.30
C GLU A 22 -10.06 10.37 -8.90
N LEU A 23 -9.79 9.17 -8.41
CA LEU A 23 -10.40 7.92 -8.87
C LEU A 23 -10.98 7.18 -7.68
N THR A 24 -12.19 6.65 -7.82
CA THR A 24 -12.69 5.66 -6.86
C THR A 24 -11.84 4.40 -6.93
N ARG A 25 -11.90 3.55 -5.88
CA ARG A 25 -11.23 2.24 -5.88
C ARG A 25 -11.49 1.45 -7.17
N ASN A 26 -12.75 1.39 -7.62
CA ASN A 26 -13.13 0.59 -8.78
C ASN A 26 -12.54 1.15 -10.09
N GLU A 27 -12.55 2.47 -10.25
CA GLU A 27 -11.94 3.12 -11.41
C GLU A 27 -10.42 2.92 -11.42
N ALA A 28 -9.76 3.10 -10.27
CA ALA A 28 -8.33 2.86 -10.14
C ALA A 28 -7.97 1.39 -10.42
N THR A 29 -8.73 0.43 -9.89
CA THR A 29 -8.50 -1.01 -10.18
C THR A 29 -8.63 -1.30 -11.68
N ALA A 30 -9.63 -0.74 -12.34
CA ALA A 30 -9.88 -0.97 -13.76
C ALA A 30 -8.79 -0.36 -14.63
N LEU A 31 -8.42 0.90 -14.37
CA LEU A 31 -7.36 1.61 -15.10
C LEU A 31 -6.01 0.92 -14.95
N MET A 32 -5.67 0.47 -13.75
CA MET A 32 -4.38 -0.16 -13.47
C MET A 32 -4.33 -1.64 -13.88
N GLY A 33 -5.41 -2.19 -14.44
CA GLY A 33 -5.50 -3.61 -14.81
C GLY A 33 -5.32 -4.56 -13.61
N MET A 34 -5.75 -4.12 -12.42
CA MET A 34 -5.60 -4.86 -11.17
C MET A 34 -6.90 -5.56 -10.77
N SER A 35 -6.78 -6.76 -10.19
CA SER A 35 -7.88 -7.31 -9.40
C SER A 35 -8.06 -6.53 -8.09
N THR A 36 -9.24 -6.61 -7.49
CA THR A 36 -9.53 -5.98 -6.19
C THR A 36 -8.55 -6.40 -5.09
N GLY A 37 -8.10 -7.66 -5.12
CA GLY A 37 -7.11 -8.20 -4.19
C GLY A 37 -5.71 -7.66 -4.45
N ALA A 38 -5.28 -7.58 -5.73
CA ALA A 38 -4.01 -6.97 -6.10
C ALA A 38 -3.98 -5.49 -5.67
N PHE A 39 -5.04 -4.72 -5.95
CA PHE A 39 -5.12 -3.34 -5.49
C PHE A 39 -5.09 -3.20 -3.96
N SER A 40 -5.69 -4.15 -3.22
CA SER A 40 -5.58 -4.13 -1.76
C SER A 40 -4.12 -4.26 -1.33
N ARG A 41 -3.40 -5.25 -1.87
CA ARG A 41 -2.02 -5.55 -1.51
C ARG A 41 -1.02 -4.48 -1.96
N GLU A 42 -1.21 -3.97 -3.18
CA GLU A 42 -0.25 -3.07 -3.83
C GLU A 42 -0.52 -1.61 -3.52
N VAL A 43 -1.75 -1.24 -3.14
CA VAL A 43 -2.14 0.16 -2.88
C VAL A 43 -2.79 0.31 -1.51
N LYS A 44 -4.03 -0.18 -1.32
CA LYS A 44 -4.86 0.19 -0.15
C LYS A 44 -4.22 -0.16 1.20
N ASP A 45 -3.66 -1.36 1.29
CA ASP A 45 -3.06 -1.93 2.50
C ASP A 45 -1.53 -2.03 2.36
N ASN A 46 -0.96 -1.34 1.36
CA ASN A 46 0.47 -1.31 1.14
C ASN A 46 1.14 -0.34 2.11
N GLN A 47 2.16 -0.78 2.85
CA GLN A 47 2.84 0.03 3.86
C GLN A 47 3.44 1.32 3.27
N MET A 48 3.98 1.28 2.05
CA MET A 48 4.54 2.46 1.39
C MET A 48 3.46 3.47 1.01
N PHE A 49 2.29 2.99 0.55
CA PHE A 49 1.16 3.87 0.28
C PHE A 49 0.60 4.47 1.57
N LEU A 50 0.44 3.66 2.61
CA LEU A 50 0.02 4.12 3.93
C LEU A 50 0.98 5.17 4.50
N ALA A 51 2.29 5.07 4.23
CA ALA A 51 3.29 6.03 4.70
C ALA A 51 3.27 7.38 3.97
N LYS A 52 2.88 7.41 2.69
CA LYS A 52 3.03 8.62 1.84
C LYS A 52 1.73 9.25 1.36
N CYS A 53 0.65 8.50 1.36
CA CYS A 53 -0.59 8.88 0.71
C CYS A 53 -1.76 8.69 1.65
N GLU A 54 -2.85 9.42 1.41
CA GLU A 54 -4.09 9.28 2.16
C GLU A 54 -5.27 9.46 1.21
N PRO A 55 -6.05 8.39 0.96
CA PRO A 55 -7.25 8.51 0.14
C PRO A 55 -8.26 9.44 0.82
N ARG A 56 -8.89 10.29 0.03
CA ARG A 56 -10.00 11.11 0.50
C ARG A 56 -11.22 10.22 0.72
N LEU A 57 -11.78 10.27 1.92
CA LEU A 57 -12.97 9.51 2.28
C LEU A 57 -14.21 10.38 2.11
N THR A 58 -15.24 9.86 1.44
CA THR A 58 -16.54 10.54 1.31
C THR A 58 -17.66 9.51 1.45
N GLY A 59 -18.33 9.54 2.60
CA GLY A 59 -19.30 8.51 2.97
C GLY A 59 -18.65 7.13 3.01
N ARG A 60 -19.09 6.22 2.15
CA ARG A 60 -18.55 4.85 2.02
C ARG A 60 -17.52 4.70 0.90
N ALA A 61 -17.23 5.76 0.16
CA ALA A 61 -16.30 5.73 -0.95
C ALA A 61 -14.92 6.27 -0.54
N SER A 62 -13.87 5.67 -1.12
CA SER A 62 -12.49 6.14 -1.05
C SER A 62 -12.08 6.64 -2.43
N TYR A 63 -11.57 7.87 -2.48
CA TYR A 63 -11.04 8.52 -3.66
C TYR A 63 -9.52 8.61 -3.55
N TYR A 64 -8.85 8.15 -4.60
CA TYR A 64 -7.40 8.09 -4.69
C TYR A 64 -6.93 9.15 -5.67
N SER A 65 -6.01 10.02 -5.25
CA SER A 65 -5.32 10.95 -6.14
C SER A 65 -4.59 10.15 -7.22
N ARG A 66 -4.85 10.46 -8.49
CA ARG A 66 -4.18 9.85 -9.64
C ARG A 66 -2.67 10.07 -9.57
N LYS A 67 -2.25 11.26 -9.15
CA LYS A 67 -0.83 11.59 -8.94
C LYS A 67 -0.21 10.70 -7.87
N ASP A 68 -0.90 10.50 -6.75
CA ASP A 68 -0.41 9.68 -5.65
C ASP A 68 -0.27 8.21 -6.09
N LEU A 69 -1.23 7.70 -6.86
CA LEU A 69 -1.16 6.37 -7.44
C LEU A 69 0.04 6.24 -8.38
N ILE A 70 0.27 7.21 -9.28
CA ILE A 70 1.43 7.21 -10.20
C ILE A 70 2.74 7.23 -9.41
N ASP A 71 2.90 8.15 -8.47
CA ASP A 71 4.12 8.29 -7.68
C ASP A 71 4.37 7.03 -6.85
N HIS A 72 3.32 6.42 -6.31
CA HIS A 72 3.40 5.15 -5.59
C HIS A 72 3.85 4.00 -6.48
N MET A 73 3.29 3.84 -7.69
CA MET A 73 3.77 2.83 -8.63
C MET A 73 5.24 3.05 -9.02
N LYS A 74 5.67 4.31 -9.19
CA LYS A 74 7.08 4.66 -9.45
C LYS A 74 7.99 4.26 -8.28
N ARG A 75 7.53 4.43 -7.02
CA ARG A 75 8.26 3.99 -5.82
C ARG A 75 8.41 2.48 -5.77
N LEU A 76 7.32 1.74 -6.00
CA LEU A 76 7.34 0.28 -6.00
C LEU A 76 8.25 -0.29 -7.10
N LYS A 77 8.21 0.30 -8.31
CA LYS A 77 9.09 -0.08 -9.42
C LYS A 77 10.58 0.08 -9.09
N LYS A 78 10.95 1.17 -8.42
CA LYS A 78 12.36 1.43 -8.03
C LYS A 78 12.82 0.57 -6.86
N GLY A 79 11.94 0.32 -5.88
CA GLY A 79 12.22 -0.53 -4.71
C GLY A 79 13.09 0.11 -3.62
N GLU A 80 13.83 1.18 -3.91
CA GLU A 80 14.69 1.90 -2.93
C GLU A 80 13.89 2.47 -1.76
N GLU A 81 12.82 3.22 -2.02
CA GLU A 81 11.98 3.81 -0.97
C GLU A 81 11.28 2.74 -0.10
N PRO A 82 10.68 1.67 -0.67
CA PRO A 82 10.20 0.53 0.12
C PRO A 82 11.25 -0.09 1.05
N ALA A 83 12.48 -0.29 0.58
CA ALA A 83 13.55 -0.83 1.40
C ALA A 83 13.95 0.13 2.53
N LEU A 84 14.04 1.42 2.22
CA LEU A 84 14.33 2.46 3.20
C LEU A 84 13.25 2.55 4.29
N LEU A 85 11.97 2.44 3.91
CA LEU A 85 10.86 2.44 4.87
C LEU A 85 10.99 1.29 5.89
N LEU A 86 11.42 0.10 5.47
CA LEU A 86 11.66 -1.03 6.37
C LEU A 86 12.84 -0.80 7.31
N TYR A 87 13.94 -0.25 6.80
CA TYR A 87 15.07 0.13 7.63
C TYR A 87 14.62 1.14 8.71
N GLU A 88 13.91 2.19 8.29
CA GLU A 88 13.47 3.28 9.17
C GLU A 88 12.45 2.87 10.22
N ARG A 89 11.65 1.82 9.96
CA ARG A 89 10.81 1.18 10.98
C ARG A 89 11.62 0.81 12.23
N THR A 90 12.84 0.31 12.03
CA THR A 90 13.73 -0.15 13.10
C THR A 90 14.72 0.91 13.56
N ALA A 91 15.22 1.73 12.64
CA ALA A 91 16.30 2.67 12.91
C ALA A 91 15.83 3.98 13.57
N LEU A 92 14.59 4.42 13.32
CA LEU A 92 14.05 5.66 13.88
C LEU A 92 13.33 5.39 15.21
N SER A 93 13.39 6.36 16.14
CA SER A 93 12.44 6.41 17.26
C SER A 93 11.03 6.67 16.75
N ASP A 94 10.02 6.45 17.60
CA ASP A 94 8.62 6.66 17.20
C ASP A 94 8.34 8.14 16.91
N ASP A 95 8.91 9.07 17.69
CA ASP A 95 8.79 10.51 17.46
C ASP A 95 9.46 10.94 16.15
N ALA A 96 10.68 10.46 15.87
CA ALA A 96 11.38 10.78 14.63
C ALA A 96 10.66 10.19 13.39
N PHE A 97 10.06 9.01 13.54
CA PHE A 97 9.25 8.41 12.48
C PHE A 97 7.98 9.25 12.24
N LEU A 98 7.30 9.67 13.30
CA LEU A 98 6.11 10.52 13.20
C LEU A 98 6.43 11.87 12.57
N GLU A 99 7.54 12.51 12.95
CA GLU A 99 8.00 13.76 12.34
C GLU A 99 8.26 13.60 10.83
N LYS A 100 8.91 12.51 10.43
CA LYS A 100 9.27 12.25 9.04
C LYS A 100 8.09 11.91 8.14
N TYR A 101 7.13 11.12 8.64
CA TYR A 101 6.03 10.57 7.83
C TYR A 101 4.67 11.21 8.11
N GLY A 102 4.55 12.00 9.18
CA GLY A 102 3.25 12.50 9.67
C GLY A 102 2.33 11.40 10.20
N LYS A 103 2.83 10.16 10.31
CA LYS A 103 2.07 8.97 10.70
C LYS A 103 2.90 8.12 11.64
N THR A 104 2.24 7.51 12.61
CA THR A 104 2.88 6.58 13.55
C THR A 104 3.27 5.27 12.85
N LYS A 105 4.24 4.55 13.41
CA LYS A 105 4.59 3.20 12.93
C LYS A 105 3.40 2.26 12.94
N ASN A 106 2.51 2.36 13.93
CA ASN A 106 1.31 1.51 14.01
C ASN A 106 0.29 1.81 12.90
N GLN A 107 0.21 3.04 12.41
CA GLN A 107 -0.65 3.38 11.27
C GLN A 107 -0.09 2.84 9.95
N VAL A 108 1.23 2.90 9.79
CA VAL A 108 1.94 2.47 8.56
C VAL A 108 2.10 0.94 8.50
N PHE A 109 2.55 0.32 9.60
CA PHE A 109 2.83 -1.11 9.73
C PHE A 109 1.73 -1.84 10.50
N ARG A 110 0.46 -1.50 10.22
CA ARG A 110 -0.68 -2.13 10.87
C ARG A 110 -0.80 -3.60 10.49
N LYS A 111 -1.44 -4.40 11.35
CA LYS A 111 -1.86 -5.76 11.02
C LYS A 111 -2.74 -5.77 9.76
N GLY A 112 -2.54 -6.76 8.91
CA GLY A 112 -3.15 -6.85 7.58
C GLY A 112 -2.48 -5.99 6.50
N SER A 113 -1.41 -5.25 6.81
CA SER A 113 -0.65 -4.50 5.79
C SER A 113 0.40 -5.37 5.11
N TYR A 114 0.78 -4.97 3.90
CA TYR A 114 1.74 -5.69 3.07
C TYR A 114 2.80 -4.75 2.50
N LEU A 115 4.02 -5.25 2.32
CA LEU A 115 5.03 -4.61 1.48
C LEU A 115 5.80 -5.67 0.71
N THR A 116 6.02 -5.48 -0.59
CA THR A 116 6.65 -6.48 -1.46
C THR A 116 8.00 -6.98 -0.95
N VAL A 117 8.81 -6.08 -0.38
CA VAL A 117 10.11 -6.40 0.21
C VAL A 117 10.06 -6.78 1.70
N GLY A 118 8.96 -6.47 2.39
CA GLY A 118 8.81 -6.64 3.84
C GLY A 118 7.85 -7.76 4.26
N GLY A 119 7.14 -8.34 3.31
CA GLY A 119 6.12 -9.36 3.54
C GLY A 119 4.80 -8.81 4.08
N TYR A 120 3.95 -9.74 4.48
CA TYR A 120 2.64 -9.50 5.07
C TYR A 120 2.76 -9.46 6.60
N ILE A 121 2.03 -8.53 7.25
CA ILE A 121 1.83 -8.56 8.70
C ILE A 121 0.49 -9.24 8.97
N PRO A 122 0.44 -10.43 9.58
CA PRO A 122 -0.79 -11.15 9.86
C PRO A 122 -1.81 -10.33 10.68
N THR A 123 -3.09 -10.59 10.46
CA THR A 123 -4.17 -10.10 11.33
C THR A 123 -4.26 -10.92 12.62
N GLU A 124 -4.93 -10.38 13.64
CA GLU A 124 -5.10 -11.08 14.92
C GLU A 124 -5.89 -12.38 14.79
N GLU A 125 -6.80 -12.44 13.83
CA GLU A 125 -7.56 -13.65 13.52
C GLU A 125 -6.64 -14.71 12.90
N GLU A 126 -5.79 -14.33 11.95
CA GLU A 126 -4.83 -15.25 11.33
C GLU A 126 -3.75 -15.70 12.30
N GLU A 127 -3.28 -14.85 13.21
CA GLU A 127 -2.36 -15.24 14.28
C GLU A 127 -2.99 -16.33 15.18
N ARG A 128 -4.25 -16.15 15.58
CA ARG A 128 -4.99 -17.12 16.41
C ARG A 128 -5.23 -18.45 15.71
N LEU A 129 -5.46 -18.43 14.39
CA LEU A 129 -5.64 -19.66 13.59
C LEU A 129 -4.33 -20.44 13.40
N ASN A 130 -3.18 -19.77 13.51
CA ASN A 130 -1.86 -20.38 13.35
C ASN A 130 -1.21 -20.79 14.68
N GLU A 131 -1.84 -20.53 15.83
CA GLU A 131 -1.37 -21.07 17.09
C GLU A 131 -1.59 -22.60 17.10
N PRO A 132 -0.54 -23.41 17.32
CA PRO A 132 -0.74 -24.84 17.46
C PRO A 132 -1.68 -25.08 18.63
N SER A 133 -2.79 -25.77 18.36
CA SER A 133 -3.74 -26.18 19.39
C SER A 133 -2.96 -26.88 20.49
N LYS A 134 -2.83 -26.23 21.66
CA LYS A 134 -2.26 -26.84 22.86
C LYS A 134 -3.16 -28.02 23.23
N LYS A 135 -2.79 -29.22 22.79
CA LYS A 135 -3.31 -30.49 23.27
C LYS A 135 -2.36 -31.03 24.32
#